data_AF-A0A8K0ST29-F1
#
_entry.id   AF-A0A8K0ST29-F1
#
_cell.length_a   1.000
_cell.length_b   1.000
_cell.length_c   1.000
_cell.angle_alpha   90.00
_cell.angle_beta   90.00
_cell.angle_gamma   90.00
#
_symmetry.space_group_name_H-M   'P 1'
#
loop_
_entity.id
_entity.type
_entity.pdbx_description
1 polymer ?
#
loop_
_entity_poly.entity_id
_entity_poly.type
_entity_poly.pdbx_seq_one_letter_code
_entity_poly.pdbx_strand_id
1 'polypeptide(L)' 'MVVGPAEPDQRSQGYTLISKTEFASMEDMKFYDEECKAHAEIKKVVRSLAVDGIMTVYFKPQKIAVM' A
#
# COMPACT_ATOMS: atom_id res chain seq x y z
N MET A 1 -1.97 -8.90 4.08
CA MET A 1 -1.18 -7.65 4.17
C MET A 1 0.21 -8.03 4.66
N VAL A 2 1.25 -7.49 4.03
CA VAL A 2 2.65 -7.63 4.45
C VAL A 2 3.24 -6.25 4.59
N VAL A 3 3.90 -5.97 5.72
CA VAL A 3 4.45 -4.64 6.06
C VAL A 3 5.87 -4.80 6.60
N GLY A 4 6.75 -3.86 6.28
CA GLY A 4 8.10 -3.81 6.84
C GLY A 4 8.86 -2.54 6.46
N PRO A 5 9.98 -2.25 7.14
CA PRO A 5 10.86 -1.15 6.75
C PRO A 5 11.47 -1.43 5.37
N ALA A 6 11.80 -0.36 4.65
CA ALA A 6 12.64 -0.47 3.47
C ALA A 6 14.05 -0.84 3.89
N GLU A 7 14.66 -1.77 3.18
CA GLU A 7 16.09 -2.01 3.31
C GLU A 7 16.89 -0.78 2.84
N PRO A 8 18.07 -0.51 3.43
CA PRO A 8 18.92 0.61 3.01
C PRO A 8 19.37 0.48 1.55
N ASP A 9 18.78 1.28 0.66
CA ASP A 9 19.14 1.33 -0.76
C ASP A 9 18.81 2.71 -1.35
N GLN A 10 19.70 3.26 -2.18
CA GLN A 10 19.51 4.55 -2.85
C GLN A 10 18.28 4.57 -3.79
N ARG A 11 17.91 3.41 -4.34
CA ARG A 11 16.76 3.27 -5.24
C ARG A 11 15.43 3.30 -4.51
N SER A 12 15.43 3.20 -3.18
CA SER A 12 14.24 3.39 -2.35
C SER A 12 13.76 4.85 -2.37
N GLN A 13 14.53 5.79 -2.93
CA GLN A 13 14.15 7.20 -3.13
C GLN A 13 13.62 7.90 -1.85
N GLY A 14 14.13 7.49 -0.69
CA GLY A 14 13.71 8.02 0.61
C GLY A 14 12.43 7.41 1.19
N TYR A 15 11.76 6.47 0.50
CA TYR A 15 10.65 5.71 1.09
C TYR A 15 11.19 4.70 2.11
N THR A 16 10.66 4.75 3.34
CA THR A 16 11.19 4.02 4.50
C THR A 16 10.31 2.87 4.99
N LEU A 17 9.07 2.77 4.50
CA LEU A 17 8.10 1.76 4.90
C LEU A 17 7.36 1.22 3.67
N ILE A 18 7.23 -0.11 3.60
CA ILE A 18 6.48 -0.79 2.55
C ILE A 18 5.24 -1.43 3.18
N SER A 19 4.12 -1.29 2.49
CA SER A 19 2.90 -2.06 2.76
C SER A 19 2.39 -2.65 1.44
N LYS A 20 2.25 -3.98 1.40
CA LYS A 20 1.67 -4.72 0.28
C LYS A 20 0.35 -5.36 0.72
N THR A 21 -0.71 -5.03 0.00
CA THR A 21 -2.02 -5.66 0.14
C THR A 21 -2.42 -6.28 -1.18
N GLU A 22 -2.92 -7.51 -1.14
CA GLU A 22 -3.45 -8.20 -2.30
C GLU A 22 -4.97 -8.23 -2.18
N PHE A 23 -5.64 -7.96 -3.29
CA PHE A 23 -7.09 -8.00 -3.43
C PHE A 23 -7.45 -9.06 -4.48
N ALA A 24 -8.63 -9.66 -4.36
CA ALA A 24 -9.09 -10.63 -5.35
C ALA A 24 -9.42 -9.95 -6.69
N SER A 25 -9.78 -8.66 -6.68
CA SER A 25 -10.10 -7.88 -7.86
C SER A 25 -9.79 -6.39 -7.70
N MET A 26 -9.89 -5.63 -8.81
CA MET A 26 -9.77 -4.16 -8.75
C MET A 26 -11.00 -3.52 -8.12
N GLU A 27 -12.16 -4.15 -8.27
CA GLU A 27 -13.41 -3.75 -7.63
C GLU A 27 -13.29 -3.84 -6.10
N ASP A 28 -12.72 -4.93 -5.57
CA ASP A 28 -12.49 -5.06 -4.13
C ASP A 28 -11.51 -4.01 -3.60
N MET A 29 -10.47 -3.68 -4.38
CA MET A 29 -9.53 -2.63 -4.03
C MET A 29 -10.21 -1.26 -3.97
N LYS A 30 -11.07 -0.94 -4.95
CA LYS A 30 -11.84 0.32 -4.96
C LYS A 30 -12.81 0.41 -3.78
N PHE A 31 -13.55 -0.67 -3.51
CA PHE A 31 -14.43 -0.71 -2.34
C PHE A 31 -13.62 -0.50 -1.05
N TYR A 32 -12.49 -1.18 -0.92
CA TYR A 32 -11.60 -1.00 0.23
C TYR A 32 -11.12 0.45 0.34
N ASP A 33 -10.67 1.07 -0.76
CA ASP A 33 -10.11 2.42 -0.75
C ASP A 33 -11.15 3.51 -0.50
N GLU A 34 -12.34 3.39 -1.10
CA GLU A 34 -13.32 4.48 -1.20
C GLU A 34 -14.53 4.31 -0.27
N GLU A 35 -14.97 3.07 -0.04
CA GLU A 35 -16.27 2.78 0.62
C GLU A 35 -16.13 2.11 1.99
N CYS A 36 -15.02 1.42 2.25
CA CYS A 36 -14.81 0.69 3.50
C CYS A 36 -14.65 1.65 4.69
N LYS A 37 -15.68 1.71 5.55
CA LYS A 37 -15.70 2.58 6.74
C LYS A 37 -14.51 2.36 7.68
N ALA A 38 -14.11 1.11 7.91
CA ALA A 38 -12.95 0.81 8.75
C ALA A 38 -11.65 1.36 8.16
N HIS A 39 -11.46 1.22 6.85
CA HIS A 39 -10.29 1.78 6.17
C HIS A 39 -10.32 3.32 6.15
N ALA A 40 -11.50 3.92 6.01
CA ALA A 40 -11.66 5.38 6.09
C ALA A 40 -11.20 5.95 7.44
N GLU A 41 -11.50 5.27 8.56
CA GLU A 41 -10.99 5.70 9.87
C GLU A 41 -9.47 5.56 9.99
N ILE A 42 -8.89 4.48 9.45
CA ILE A 42 -7.43 4.30 9.41
C ILE A 42 -6.76 5.40 8.58
N LYS A 43 -7.33 5.74 7.41
CA LYS A 43 -6.82 6.82 6.55
C LYS A 43 -6.76 8.16 7.29
N LYS A 44 -7.71 8.46 8.18
CA LYS A 44 -7.67 9.70 9.00
C LYS A 44 -6.46 9.71 9.93
N VAL A 45 -6.18 8.59 10.59
CA VAL A 45 -5.00 8.44 11.46
C VAL A 45 -3.72 8.62 10.64
N VAL A 46 -3.58 7.91 9.52
CA VAL A 46 -2.39 8.01 8.65
C VAL A 46 -2.15 9.43 8.15
N ARG A 47 -3.22 10.15 7.75
CA ARG A 47 -3.12 11.56 7.32
C ARG A 47 -2.70 12.52 8.44
N SER A 48 -2.88 12.13 9.70
CA SER A 48 -2.41 12.92 10.85
C SER A 48 -0.94 12.66 11.20
N LEU A 49 -0.34 11.60 10.66
CA LEU A 49 1.08 11.33 10.84
C LEU A 49 1.90 12.26 9.94
N ALA A 50 3.01 12.77 10.48
CA ALA A 50 4.00 13.48 9.68
C ALA A 50 4.72 12.46 8.78
N VAL A 51 4.32 12.42 7.51
CA VAL A 51 4.97 11.63 6.46
C VAL A 51 5.37 12.57 5.33
N ASP A 52 6.64 12.54 4.95
CA ASP A 52 7.18 13.46 3.94
C ASP A 52 6.67 13.14 2.52
N GLY A 53 6.28 11.89 2.28
CA GLY A 53 5.71 11.45 1.01
C GLY A 53 5.06 10.08 1.09
N ILE A 54 4.07 9.86 0.23
CA ILE A 54 3.39 8.58 0.04
C ILE A 54 3.38 8.27 -1.46
N MET A 55 3.83 7.06 -1.82
CA MET A 55 3.66 6.51 -3.16
C MET A 55 2.69 5.33 -3.10
N THR A 56 1.64 5.38 -3.92
CA THR A 56 0.66 4.30 -4.05
C THR A 56 0.66 3.83 -5.50
N VAL A 57 0.83 2.53 -5.70
CA VAL A 57 0.83 1.91 -7.04
C VAL A 57 -0.09 0.70 -7.03
N TYR A 58 -0.97 0.63 -8.02
CA TYR A 58 -1.81 -0.54 -8.28
C TYR A 58 -1.31 -1.26 -9.52
N PHE A 59 -1.28 -2.58 -9.48
CA PHE A 59 -0.98 -3.39 -10.65
C PHE A 59 -1.80 -4.68 -10.62
N LYS A 60 -2.09 -5.22 -11.80
CA LYS A 60 -2.65 -6.57 -11.94
C LYS A 60 -1.52 -7.52 -12.36
N PRO A 61 -1.15 -8.52 -11.55
CA PRO A 61 -0.11 -9.49 -11.92
C PRO A 61 -0.42 -10.13 -13.27
N GLN A 62 0.53 -10.07 -14.21
CA GLN A 62 0.41 -10.73 -15.54
C GLN A 62 1.13 -12.08 -15.58
N LYS A 63 2.09 -12.30 -14.68
CA LYS A 63 2.86 -13.54 -14.57
C LYS A 63 3.25 -13.73 -13.11
N ILE A 64 3.02 -14.91 -12.58
CA ILE A 64 3.43 -15.32 -11.23
C ILE A 64 4.33 -16.53 -11.43
N ALA A 65 5.63 -16.36 -11.18
CA ALA A 65 6.53 -17.50 -11.09
C ALA A 65 6.40 -18.06 -9.68
N VAL A 66 6.06 -19.34 -9.58
CA VAL A 66 6.11 -20.07 -8.32
C VAL A 66 7.40 -20.88 -8.36
N MET A 67 8.32 -20.60 -7.44
CA MET A 67 9.51 -21.41 -7.22
C MET A 67 9.19 -22.63 -6.38
#